data_AF-A0A2U2NCH2-F1
#
_entry.id   AF-A0A2U2NCH2-F1
#
_cell.length_a   1.000
_cell.length_b   1.000
_cell.length_c   1.000
_cell.angle_alpha   90.00
_cell.angle_beta   90.00
_cell.angle_gamma   90.00
#
_symmetry.space_group_name_H-M   'P 1'
#
loop_
_entity.id
_entity.type
_entity.pdbx_description
1 polymer ?
#
loop_
_entity_poly.entity_id
_entity_poly.type
_entity_poly.pdbx_seq_one_letter_code
_entity_poly.pdbx_strand_id
1 'polypeptide(L)'
;MEETKQQPLGLRVCAELAGSFLLCFAIYAFSTWGSAVYGVNVVFSALATALAYGVVTAIFSRVSGGQLNPAVTVAAVLASKTKLVDGVLYVLAQVIGAVAAGFAVVKLLPTSEQVTAKVWLTPAVNGFEQGSVSYSLLTQYGITFSITLAIVVEVIGSLIVVAAAMSSLGEHGEASDRYVLTMAGAYGLAAAFSYPVTGVGLNPARSTGIALATMNQGLTQNPVQQLWVFWISPVLAAAVVALVMIVAQMATTPKVKVADQESLEGLNGADGAMDATSEGDATETLAEDGVAEQAEEAEVRDQQADAQGNADEGIERH
;
A
#
# COMPACT_ATOMS: atom_id res chain seq x y z
N MET A 1 -18.64 -6.82 -14.64
CA MET A 1 -17.37 -6.37 -14.02
C MET A 1 -16.83 -7.58 -13.29
N GLU A 2 -15.70 -8.08 -13.73
CA GLU A 2 -15.01 -9.19 -13.05
C GLU A 2 -14.50 -8.62 -11.71
N GLU A 3 -14.98 -9.15 -10.57
CA GLU A 3 -14.41 -8.82 -9.27
C GLU A 3 -12.92 -9.19 -9.32
N THR A 4 -12.03 -8.20 -9.38
CA THR A 4 -10.60 -8.42 -9.22
C THR A 4 -10.37 -8.93 -7.80
N LYS A 5 -10.33 -10.25 -7.66
CA LYS A 5 -10.05 -10.94 -6.40
C LYS A 5 -8.69 -10.47 -5.90
N GLN A 6 -8.67 -9.89 -4.70
CA GLN A 6 -7.43 -9.51 -4.04
C GLN A 6 -6.48 -10.71 -3.94
N GLN A 7 -5.20 -10.44 -4.14
CA GLN A 7 -4.16 -11.45 -3.96
C GLN A 7 -4.11 -11.94 -2.50
N PRO A 8 -3.63 -13.17 -2.25
CA PRO A 8 -3.48 -13.69 -0.89
C PRO A 8 -2.62 -12.76 -0.02
N LEU A 9 -2.98 -12.61 1.26
CA LEU A 9 -2.32 -11.70 2.19
C LEU A 9 -0.79 -11.92 2.26
N GLY A 10 -0.33 -13.18 2.28
CA GLY A 10 1.10 -13.49 2.29
C GLY A 10 1.84 -12.90 1.08
N LEU A 11 1.26 -13.01 -0.12
CA LEU A 11 1.85 -12.47 -1.34
C LEU A 11 1.89 -10.93 -1.31
N ARG A 12 0.82 -10.32 -0.80
CA ARG A 12 0.71 -8.87 -0.61
C ARG A 12 1.77 -8.33 0.36
N VAL A 13 1.98 -9.01 1.49
CA VAL A 13 3.01 -8.65 2.49
C VAL A 13 4.42 -8.82 1.91
N CYS A 14 4.69 -9.90 1.17
CA CYS A 14 5.96 -10.09 0.47
C CYS A 14 6.23 -9.00 -0.58
N ALA A 15 5.19 -8.55 -1.30
CA ALA A 15 5.30 -7.45 -2.26
C ALA A 15 5.64 -6.11 -1.58
N GLU A 16 5.05 -5.81 -0.42
CA GLU A 16 5.41 -4.62 0.37
C GLU A 16 6.86 -4.69 0.88
N LEU A 17 7.31 -5.86 1.34
CA LEU A 17 8.69 -6.07 1.77
C LEU A 17 9.69 -5.86 0.62
N ALA A 18 9.48 -6.57 -0.50
CA ALA A 18 10.38 -6.52 -1.66
C ALA A 18 10.35 -5.15 -2.34
N GLY A 19 9.16 -4.54 -2.44
CA GLY A 19 8.99 -3.19 -2.96
C GLY A 19 9.69 -2.15 -2.11
N SER A 20 9.50 -2.16 -0.78
CA SER A 20 10.20 -1.22 0.10
C SER A 20 11.71 -1.44 0.10
N PHE A 21 12.19 -2.68 0.00
CA PHE A 21 13.62 -2.97 -0.18
C PHE A 21 14.15 -2.32 -1.47
N LEU A 22 13.55 -2.61 -2.63
CA LEU A 22 14.03 -2.11 -3.92
C LEU A 22 13.94 -0.58 -4.01
N LEU A 23 12.83 -0.01 -3.54
CA LEU A 23 12.61 1.43 -3.48
C LEU A 23 13.68 2.12 -2.61
N CYS A 24 13.85 1.65 -1.39
CA CYS A 24 14.79 2.27 -0.45
C CYS A 24 16.23 2.07 -0.92
N PHE A 25 16.57 0.89 -1.45
CA PHE A 25 17.89 0.62 -2.00
C PHE A 25 18.24 1.59 -3.14
N ALA A 26 17.32 1.76 -4.10
CA ALA A 26 17.51 2.70 -5.20
C ALA A 26 17.72 4.13 -4.70
N ILE A 27 16.89 4.58 -3.75
CA ILE A 27 17.00 5.93 -3.18
C ILE A 27 18.32 6.12 -2.44
N TYR A 28 18.68 5.21 -1.55
CA TYR A 28 19.94 5.31 -0.82
C TYR A 28 21.14 5.24 -1.77
N ALA A 29 21.12 4.39 -2.80
CA ALA A 29 22.20 4.26 -3.78
C ALA A 29 22.43 5.56 -4.55
N PHE A 30 21.38 6.16 -5.13
CA PHE A 30 21.56 7.42 -5.86
C PHE A 30 21.88 8.59 -4.91
N SER A 31 21.37 8.58 -3.68
CA SER A 31 21.68 9.62 -2.70
C SER A 31 23.09 9.48 -2.09
N THR A 32 23.71 8.30 -2.16
CA THR A 32 25.08 8.08 -1.68
C THR A 32 26.09 8.31 -2.80
N TRP A 33 26.51 7.25 -3.50
CA TRP A 33 27.53 7.34 -4.54
C TRP A 33 27.04 8.05 -5.81
N GLY A 34 25.73 8.13 -6.06
CA GLY A 34 25.20 8.97 -7.15
C GLY A 34 25.47 10.46 -6.90
N SER A 35 25.00 10.99 -5.77
CA SER A 35 25.20 12.40 -5.38
C SER A 35 26.66 12.75 -5.13
N ALA A 36 27.51 11.80 -4.72
CA ALA A 36 28.94 12.06 -4.55
C ALA A 36 29.67 12.31 -5.89
N VAL A 37 29.21 11.69 -6.98
CA VAL A 37 29.79 11.88 -8.32
C VAL A 37 29.23 13.14 -9.00
N TYR A 38 27.94 13.42 -8.85
CA TYR A 38 27.26 14.54 -9.54
C TYR A 38 27.05 15.79 -8.68
N GLY A 39 27.47 15.74 -7.41
CA GLY A 39 27.15 16.76 -6.41
C GLY A 39 25.72 16.64 -5.85
N VAL A 40 25.48 17.29 -4.72
CA VAL A 40 24.14 17.40 -4.13
C VAL A 40 23.26 18.25 -5.05
N ASN A 41 22.38 17.61 -5.81
CA ASN A 41 21.54 18.26 -6.81
C ASN A 41 20.05 17.95 -6.54
N VAL A 42 19.28 19.03 -6.30
CA VAL A 42 17.85 18.94 -5.99
C VAL A 42 17.04 18.40 -7.16
N VAL A 43 17.35 18.80 -8.39
CA VAL A 43 16.66 18.35 -9.60
C VAL A 43 16.91 16.86 -9.82
N PHE A 44 18.17 16.42 -9.71
CA PHE A 44 18.51 15.00 -9.77
C PHE A 44 17.75 14.21 -8.70
N SER A 45 17.78 14.67 -7.45
CA SER A 45 17.11 14.00 -6.33
C SER A 45 15.60 13.90 -6.53
N ALA A 46 14.96 14.96 -7.02
CA ALA A 46 13.54 14.98 -7.33
C ALA A 46 13.17 14.01 -8.46
N LEU A 47 13.89 14.04 -9.58
CA LEU A 47 13.65 13.16 -10.72
C LEU A 47 13.95 11.70 -10.41
N ALA A 48 15.05 11.41 -9.72
CA ALA A 48 15.42 10.06 -9.33
C ALA A 48 14.43 9.48 -8.31
N THR A 49 13.95 10.29 -7.36
CA THR A 49 12.89 9.88 -6.43
C THR A 49 11.58 9.61 -7.16
N ALA A 50 11.17 10.48 -8.08
CA ALA A 50 9.98 10.28 -8.91
C ALA A 50 10.06 8.96 -9.71
N LEU A 51 11.21 8.71 -10.35
CA LEU A 51 11.45 7.50 -11.13
C LEU A 51 11.44 6.25 -10.24
N ALA A 52 12.12 6.29 -9.09
CA ALA A 52 12.17 5.16 -8.16
C ALA A 52 10.76 4.77 -7.68
N TYR A 53 9.96 5.74 -7.22
CA TYR A 53 8.58 5.47 -6.83
C TYR A 53 7.72 5.01 -8.01
N GLY A 54 7.83 5.64 -9.19
CA GLY A 54 7.08 5.24 -10.37
C GLY A 54 7.35 3.79 -10.78
N VAL A 55 8.63 3.41 -10.94
CA VAL A 55 9.02 2.08 -11.37
C VAL A 55 8.66 1.03 -10.33
N VAL A 56 9.00 1.24 -9.06
CA VAL A 56 8.73 0.22 -8.02
C VAL A 56 7.22 0.08 -7.78
N THR A 57 6.48 1.19 -7.82
CA THR A 57 5.01 1.13 -7.76
C THR A 57 4.45 0.36 -8.95
N ALA A 58 4.98 0.55 -10.17
CA ALA A 58 4.53 -0.22 -11.34
C ALA A 58 4.73 -1.73 -11.17
N ILE A 59 5.82 -2.14 -10.51
CA ILE A 59 6.13 -3.56 -10.26
C ILE A 59 5.13 -4.18 -9.26
N PHE A 60 4.84 -3.49 -8.14
CA PHE A 60 4.13 -4.12 -7.00
C PHE A 60 2.67 -3.69 -6.83
N SER A 61 2.21 -2.61 -7.48
CA SER A 61 0.87 -2.04 -7.29
C SER A 61 -0.27 -3.02 -7.58
N ARG A 62 -0.12 -3.89 -8.59
CA ARG A 62 -1.12 -4.92 -8.95
C ARG A 62 -1.17 -6.09 -7.96
N VAL A 63 -0.17 -6.21 -7.08
CA VAL A 63 -0.10 -7.28 -6.09
C VAL A 63 -0.65 -6.81 -4.75
N SER A 64 -0.04 -5.77 -4.15
CA SER A 64 -0.37 -5.30 -2.79
C SER A 64 -1.17 -4.00 -2.73
N GLY A 65 -1.38 -3.32 -3.86
CA GLY A 65 -1.74 -1.91 -3.91
C GLY A 65 -0.52 -0.98 -3.94
N GLY A 66 0.69 -1.50 -3.70
CA GLY A 66 1.94 -0.74 -3.79
C GLY A 66 1.96 0.47 -2.87
N GLN A 67 1.64 0.27 -1.59
CA GLN A 67 1.57 1.37 -0.62
C GLN A 67 2.98 1.83 -0.24
N LEU A 68 3.89 0.88 0.01
CA LEU A 68 5.35 1.03 0.15
C LEU A 68 5.80 2.12 1.14
N ASN A 69 4.88 2.60 1.99
CA ASN A 69 5.03 3.73 2.89
C ASN A 69 4.05 3.57 4.07
N PRO A 70 4.56 3.57 5.31
CA PRO A 70 3.70 3.49 6.49
C PRO A 70 2.63 4.59 6.58
N ALA A 71 2.92 5.81 6.12
CA ALA A 71 1.94 6.90 6.13
C ALA A 71 0.77 6.65 5.17
N VAL A 72 1.07 6.18 3.96
CA VAL A 72 0.04 5.78 2.98
C VAL A 72 -0.78 4.62 3.53
N THR A 73 -0.13 3.65 4.16
CA THR A 73 -0.78 2.49 4.77
C THR A 73 -1.71 2.88 5.90
N VAL A 74 -1.28 3.78 6.78
CA VAL A 74 -2.11 4.31 7.86
C VAL A 74 -3.32 5.06 7.30
N ALA A 75 -3.14 5.91 6.28
CA ALA A 75 -4.27 6.59 5.64
C ALA A 75 -5.25 5.61 5.00
N ALA A 76 -4.75 4.55 4.35
CA ALA A 76 -5.57 3.50 3.76
C ALA A 76 -6.38 2.74 4.80
N VAL A 77 -5.79 2.45 5.97
CA VAL A 77 -6.49 1.83 7.10
C VAL A 77 -7.56 2.76 7.67
N LEU A 78 -7.23 4.03 7.91
CA LEU A 78 -8.17 5.02 8.45
C LEU A 78 -9.36 5.28 7.52
N ALA A 79 -9.13 5.27 6.20
CA ALA A 79 -10.17 5.41 5.20
C ALA A 79 -10.84 4.08 4.80
N SER A 80 -10.60 3.01 5.57
CA SER A 80 -11.17 1.66 5.35
C SER A 80 -10.85 1.01 3.99
N LYS A 81 -9.82 1.51 3.27
CA LYS A 81 -9.32 0.91 2.02
C LYS A 81 -8.40 -0.29 2.26
N THR A 82 -7.89 -0.45 3.47
CA THR A 82 -7.03 -1.57 3.86
C THR A 82 -7.44 -2.05 5.23
N LYS A 83 -7.58 -3.37 5.40
CA LYS A 83 -7.93 -3.96 6.69
C LYS A 83 -6.83 -3.66 7.70
N LEU A 84 -7.19 -3.45 8.96
CA LEU A 84 -6.25 -3.09 10.02
C LEU A 84 -5.08 -4.08 10.13
N VAL A 85 -5.38 -5.39 10.12
CA VAL A 85 -4.36 -6.45 10.22
C VAL A 85 -3.42 -6.43 9.02
N ASP A 86 -3.97 -6.34 7.80
CA ASP A 86 -3.18 -6.20 6.57
C ASP A 86 -2.26 -4.98 6.65
N GLY A 87 -2.79 -3.83 7.09
CA GLY A 87 -2.05 -2.58 7.23
C GLY A 87 -0.91 -2.67 8.26
N VAL A 88 -1.14 -3.31 9.41
CA VAL A 88 -0.06 -3.54 10.39
C VAL A 88 1.04 -4.42 9.79
N LEU A 89 0.68 -5.51 9.11
CA LEU A 89 1.65 -6.39 8.46
C LEU A 89 2.41 -5.68 7.33
N TYR A 90 1.74 -4.81 6.57
CA TYR A 90 2.36 -3.97 5.55
C TYR A 90 3.40 -3.03 6.16
N VAL A 91 3.06 -2.29 7.22
CA VAL A 91 4.00 -1.38 7.90
C VAL A 91 5.24 -2.13 8.36
N LEU A 92 5.07 -3.30 8.98
CA LEU A 92 6.19 -4.13 9.42
C LEU A 92 7.06 -4.59 8.24
N ALA A 93 6.44 -5.09 7.18
CA ALA A 93 7.13 -5.52 5.96
C ALA A 93 7.91 -4.38 5.30
N GLN A 94 7.31 -3.20 5.20
CA GLN A 94 7.92 -2.00 4.62
C GLN A 94 9.17 -1.58 5.42
N VAL A 95 9.06 -1.53 6.75
CA VAL A 95 10.18 -1.17 7.64
C VAL A 95 11.29 -2.21 7.54
N ILE A 96 10.97 -3.51 7.57
CA ILE A 96 11.97 -4.57 7.44
C ILE A 96 12.70 -4.48 6.09
N GLY A 97 11.96 -4.29 4.99
CA GLY A 97 12.54 -4.12 3.66
C GLY A 97 13.46 -2.90 3.58
N ALA A 98 13.03 -1.76 4.12
CA ALA A 98 13.83 -0.54 4.15
C ALA A 98 15.10 -0.66 5.00
N VAL A 99 15.01 -1.35 6.16
CA VAL A 99 16.18 -1.63 7.02
C VAL A 99 17.18 -2.53 6.29
N ALA A 100 16.71 -3.61 5.66
CA ALA A 100 17.58 -4.48 4.88
C ALA A 100 18.28 -3.71 3.74
N ALA A 101 17.56 -2.82 3.06
CA ALA A 101 18.13 -1.95 2.02
C ALA A 101 19.17 -0.97 2.59
N GLY A 102 18.93 -0.38 3.75
CA GLY A 102 19.86 0.52 4.42
C GLY A 102 21.18 -0.18 4.74
N PHE A 103 21.12 -1.35 5.36
CA PHE A 103 22.32 -2.14 5.65
C PHE A 103 23.04 -2.60 4.38
N ALA A 104 22.30 -3.00 3.34
CA ALA A 104 22.90 -3.37 2.06
C ALA A 104 23.68 -2.20 1.44
N VAL A 105 23.12 -0.99 1.40
CA VAL A 105 23.82 0.18 0.85
C VAL A 105 25.05 0.55 1.68
N VAL A 106 24.96 0.56 3.01
CA VAL A 106 26.12 0.83 3.88
C VAL A 106 27.25 -0.18 3.64
N LYS A 107 26.92 -1.46 3.42
CA LYS A 107 27.91 -2.50 3.10
C LYS A 107 28.53 -2.36 1.71
N LEU A 108 27.81 -1.79 0.76
CA LEU A 108 28.26 -1.61 -0.63
C LEU A 108 28.94 -0.26 -0.88
N LEU A 109 29.08 0.59 0.15
CA LEU A 109 29.74 1.88 0.00
C LEU A 109 31.17 1.73 -0.55
N PRO A 110 31.57 2.57 -1.52
CA PRO A 110 32.96 2.66 -1.94
C PRO A 110 33.87 3.00 -0.76
N THR A 111 34.99 2.27 -0.63
CA THR A 111 35.98 2.50 0.41
C THR A 111 37.14 3.36 -0.11
N SER A 112 37.61 4.30 0.70
CA SER A 112 38.78 5.13 0.42
C SER A 112 39.50 5.47 1.72
N GLU A 113 40.83 5.58 1.68
CA GLU A 113 41.62 6.05 2.82
C GLU A 113 41.42 7.55 3.09
N GLN A 114 41.02 8.32 2.07
CA GLN A 114 40.88 9.78 2.15
C GLN A 114 39.42 10.22 2.38
N VAL A 115 38.45 9.41 1.94
CA VAL A 115 37.02 9.76 2.00
C VAL A 115 36.32 8.89 3.05
N THR A 116 35.86 9.53 4.12
CA THR A 116 35.14 8.86 5.20
C THR A 116 33.71 8.47 4.78
N ALA A 117 33.16 7.43 5.41
CA ALA A 117 31.77 6.97 5.21
C ALA A 117 30.74 8.12 5.33
N LYS A 118 31.01 9.10 6.20
CA LYS A 118 30.19 10.29 6.40
C LYS A 118 29.91 11.05 5.10
N VAL A 119 30.90 11.18 4.21
CA VAL A 119 30.76 11.92 2.95
C VAL A 119 29.72 11.25 2.06
N TRP A 120 29.78 9.92 1.96
CA TRP A 120 28.84 9.13 1.16
C TRP A 120 27.43 9.12 1.77
N LEU A 121 27.33 9.06 3.10
CA LEU A 121 26.06 8.84 3.79
C LEU A 121 25.24 10.12 4.03
N THR A 122 25.89 11.27 4.17
CA THR A 122 25.21 12.54 4.51
C THR A 122 24.04 12.87 3.57
N PRO A 123 24.13 12.73 2.23
CA PRO A 123 23.02 13.10 1.35
C PRO A 123 21.88 12.06 1.30
N ALA A 124 22.08 10.85 1.84
CA ALA A 124 21.06 9.80 1.87
C ALA A 124 20.21 9.81 3.16
N VAL A 125 20.79 10.30 4.25
CA VAL A 125 20.18 10.31 5.58
C VAL A 125 19.22 11.48 5.70
N ASN A 126 18.02 11.21 6.24
CA ASN A 126 17.10 12.27 6.62
C ASN A 126 17.56 12.97 7.89
N GLY A 127 17.45 14.29 7.92
CA GLY A 127 17.75 15.05 9.12
C GLY A 127 17.43 16.53 8.97
N PHE A 128 17.38 17.25 10.07
CA PHE A 128 17.12 18.70 10.13
C PHE A 128 18.21 19.38 10.96
N GLU A 129 18.25 20.71 10.92
CA GLU A 129 19.32 21.53 11.52
C GLU A 129 20.69 21.03 11.06
N GLN A 130 21.55 20.61 12.00
CA GLN A 130 22.89 20.09 11.70
C GLN A 130 22.87 18.71 10.99
N GLY A 131 21.73 18.03 11.02
CA GLY A 131 21.48 16.78 10.29
C GLY A 131 20.92 16.99 8.87
N SER A 132 20.60 18.23 8.49
CA SER A 132 20.10 18.54 7.16
C SER A 132 21.15 18.24 6.08
N VAL A 133 20.70 17.72 4.93
CA VAL A 133 21.57 17.44 3.78
C VAL A 133 22.28 18.69 3.24
N SER A 134 21.73 19.87 3.50
CA SER A 134 22.27 21.16 3.04
C SER A 134 23.08 21.89 4.10
N TYR A 135 23.19 21.34 5.32
CA TYR A 135 23.88 22.00 6.43
C TYR A 135 25.34 22.32 6.08
N SER A 136 26.07 21.39 5.48
CA SER A 136 27.47 21.57 5.10
C SER A 136 27.69 22.69 4.07
N LEU A 137 26.71 22.96 3.21
CA LEU A 137 26.78 24.00 2.19
C LEU A 137 26.39 25.38 2.72
N LEU A 138 25.42 25.42 3.64
CA LEU A 138 24.75 26.64 4.08
C LEU A 138 25.29 27.18 5.42
N THR A 139 25.89 26.33 6.26
CA THR A 139 26.38 26.74 7.59
C THR A 139 27.46 27.81 7.53
N GLN A 140 28.27 27.86 6.47
CA GLN A 140 29.29 28.91 6.26
C GLN A 140 28.68 30.30 6.10
N TYR A 141 27.41 30.37 5.68
CA TYR A 141 26.63 31.60 5.56
C TYR A 141 25.74 31.86 6.79
N GLY A 142 25.87 31.04 7.85
CA GLY A 142 25.03 31.13 9.04
C GLY A 142 23.60 30.64 8.84
N ILE A 143 23.31 29.93 7.74
CA ILE A 143 21.97 29.44 7.41
C ILE A 143 21.82 28.00 7.91
N THR A 144 20.74 27.75 8.65
CA THR A 144 20.32 26.42 9.09
C THR A 144 18.82 26.26 8.93
N PHE A 145 18.36 25.03 8.68
CA PHE A 145 16.95 24.73 8.59
C PHE A 145 16.44 24.26 9.96
N SER A 146 15.62 25.10 10.59
CA SER A 146 15.07 24.80 11.92
C SER A 146 14.16 23.57 11.92
N ILE A 147 14.00 22.96 13.09
CA ILE A 147 13.01 21.90 13.29
C ILE A 147 11.58 22.30 12.87
N THR A 148 11.18 23.55 13.10
CA THR A 148 9.86 24.06 12.69
C THR A 148 9.67 23.98 11.19
N LEU A 149 10.66 24.44 10.41
CA LEU A 149 10.59 24.36 8.96
C LEU A 149 10.58 22.90 8.51
N ALA A 150 11.41 22.04 9.13
CA ALA A 150 11.44 20.61 8.84
C ALA A 150 10.06 19.95 9.02
N ILE A 151 9.37 20.21 10.14
CA ILE A 151 8.02 19.69 10.38
C ILE A 151 7.05 20.18 9.30
N VAL A 152 7.07 21.48 8.97
CA VAL A 152 6.16 22.05 7.96
C VAL A 152 6.36 21.41 6.59
N VAL A 153 7.61 21.31 6.11
CA VAL A 153 7.88 20.71 4.79
C VAL A 153 7.56 19.22 4.75
N GLU A 154 7.81 18.50 5.85
CA GLU A 154 7.51 17.07 5.96
C GLU A 154 6.00 16.82 5.99
N VAL A 155 5.23 17.64 6.71
CA VAL A 155 3.76 17.56 6.71
C VAL A 155 3.19 17.89 5.33
N ILE A 156 3.61 19.00 4.71
CA ILE A 156 3.11 19.41 3.38
C ILE A 156 3.46 18.38 2.31
N GLY A 157 4.72 17.92 2.26
CA GLY A 157 5.15 16.89 1.32
C GLY A 157 4.40 15.58 1.52
N SER A 158 4.16 15.20 2.78
CA SER A 158 3.41 13.97 3.09
C SER A 158 1.93 14.11 2.77
N LEU A 159 1.33 15.31 2.93
CA LEU A 159 -0.05 15.57 2.47
C LEU A 159 -0.17 15.36 0.96
N ILE A 160 0.78 15.87 0.18
CA ILE A 160 0.80 15.68 -1.28
C ILE A 160 0.89 14.18 -1.62
N VAL A 161 1.86 13.47 -1.04
CA VAL A 161 2.09 12.05 -1.29
C VAL A 161 0.89 11.19 -0.88
N VAL A 162 0.37 11.40 0.33
CA VAL A 162 -0.72 10.59 0.87
C VAL A 162 -2.03 10.90 0.16
N ALA A 163 -2.34 12.17 -0.11
CA ALA A 163 -3.53 12.53 -0.89
C ALA A 163 -3.46 11.95 -2.32
N ALA A 164 -2.29 12.01 -2.96
CA ALA A 164 -2.07 11.41 -4.27
C ALA A 164 -2.33 9.90 -4.25
N ALA A 165 -1.76 9.17 -3.29
CA ALA A 165 -2.01 7.75 -3.11
C ALA A 165 -3.50 7.46 -2.93
N MET A 166 -4.13 8.13 -1.96
CA MET A 166 -5.52 7.88 -1.59
C MET A 166 -6.53 8.26 -2.68
N SER A 167 -6.19 9.23 -3.53
CA SER A 167 -7.00 9.61 -4.70
C SER A 167 -6.99 8.58 -5.83
N SER A 168 -6.02 7.65 -5.82
CA SER A 168 -5.79 6.69 -6.89
C SER A 168 -5.78 5.23 -6.43
N LEU A 169 -6.04 4.99 -5.13
CA LEU A 169 -6.37 3.71 -4.52
C LEU A 169 -7.90 3.51 -4.49
N GLY A 170 -8.35 2.34 -4.93
CA GLY A 170 -9.76 1.93 -4.92
C GLY A 170 -10.31 1.58 -3.53
N GLU A 171 -11.52 1.04 -3.46
CA GLU A 171 -12.22 0.80 -2.19
C GLU A 171 -11.60 -0.34 -1.38
N HIS A 172 -10.96 -1.29 -2.05
CA HIS A 172 -10.30 -2.42 -1.43
C HIS A 172 -8.77 -2.30 -1.56
N GLY A 173 -8.24 -1.09 -1.73
CA GLY A 173 -6.80 -0.84 -1.80
C GLY A 173 -6.14 -1.32 -3.09
N GLU A 174 -6.92 -1.60 -4.13
CA GLU A 174 -6.45 -1.83 -5.49
C GLU A 174 -5.93 -0.53 -6.13
N ALA A 175 -4.79 -0.61 -6.80
CA ALA A 175 -4.23 0.53 -7.49
C ALA A 175 -4.93 0.76 -8.83
N SER A 176 -5.39 1.99 -9.09
CA SER A 176 -5.88 2.39 -10.41
C SER A 176 -4.76 2.49 -11.46
N ASP A 177 -5.13 2.56 -12.74
CA ASP A 177 -4.16 2.70 -13.85
C ASP A 177 -3.29 3.96 -13.74
N ARG A 178 -3.79 5.00 -13.05
CA ARG A 178 -3.08 6.27 -12.85
C ARG A 178 -2.17 6.26 -11.62
N TYR A 179 -2.31 5.28 -10.73
CA TYR A 179 -1.60 5.22 -9.44
C TYR A 179 -0.09 5.40 -9.61
N VAL A 180 0.51 4.72 -10.58
CA VAL A 180 1.94 4.82 -10.90
C VAL A 180 2.38 6.25 -11.21
N LEU A 181 1.68 6.93 -12.12
CA LEU A 181 2.02 8.29 -12.54
C LEU A 181 1.77 9.29 -11.40
N THR A 182 0.66 9.11 -10.68
CA THR A 182 0.28 9.93 -9.53
C THR A 182 1.34 9.85 -8.43
N MET A 183 1.81 8.64 -8.07
CA MET A 183 2.84 8.47 -7.05
C MET A 183 4.20 9.02 -7.51
N ALA A 184 4.61 8.78 -8.76
CA ALA A 184 5.84 9.32 -9.30
C ALA A 184 5.86 10.85 -9.25
N GLY A 185 4.78 11.50 -9.73
CA GLY A 185 4.65 12.95 -9.74
C GLY A 185 4.60 13.55 -8.32
N ALA A 186 3.83 12.94 -7.41
CA ALA A 186 3.70 13.41 -6.03
C ALA A 186 5.04 13.38 -5.28
N TYR A 187 5.76 12.25 -5.37
CA TYR A 187 7.07 12.13 -4.74
C TYR A 187 8.12 13.03 -5.40
N GLY A 188 8.10 13.17 -6.72
CA GLY A 188 8.99 14.11 -7.43
C GLY A 188 8.80 15.55 -7.01
N LEU A 189 7.55 16.03 -7.00
CA LEU A 189 7.19 17.37 -6.55
C LEU A 189 7.59 17.59 -5.09
N ALA A 190 7.22 16.65 -4.21
CA ALA A 190 7.51 16.77 -2.80
C ALA A 190 9.02 16.73 -2.52
N ALA A 191 9.77 15.91 -3.25
CA ALA A 191 11.23 15.86 -3.16
C ALA A 191 11.90 17.17 -3.61
N ALA A 192 11.34 17.86 -4.62
CA ALA A 192 11.91 19.08 -5.16
C ALA A 192 12.04 20.22 -4.12
N PHE A 193 11.14 20.28 -3.12
CA PHE A 193 11.23 21.28 -2.05
C PHE A 193 11.68 20.72 -0.70
N SER A 194 11.42 19.45 -0.40
CA SER A 194 11.80 18.86 0.90
C SER A 194 13.25 18.39 0.93
N TYR A 195 13.84 18.00 -0.21
CA TYR A 195 15.21 17.47 -0.24
C TYR A 195 16.22 18.42 0.40
N PRO A 196 16.30 19.72 0.07
CA PRO A 196 17.28 20.61 0.68
C PRO A 196 17.16 20.71 2.20
N VAL A 197 15.94 20.63 2.72
CA VAL A 197 15.63 20.84 4.13
C VAL A 197 15.88 19.58 4.93
N THR A 198 15.32 18.45 4.50
CA THR A 198 15.21 17.22 5.30
C THR A 198 15.71 15.94 4.61
N GLY A 199 16.11 16.03 3.34
CA GLY A 199 16.47 14.86 2.54
C GLY A 199 15.28 13.98 2.13
N VAL A 200 14.05 14.52 2.12
CA VAL A 200 12.81 13.82 1.73
C VAL A 200 12.41 12.72 2.73
N GLY A 201 11.96 13.12 3.93
CA GLY A 201 11.57 12.21 5.02
C GLY A 201 10.13 11.70 4.96
N LEU A 202 9.49 11.82 3.80
CA LEU A 202 8.04 11.63 3.59
C LEU A 202 7.56 10.17 3.73
N ASN A 203 8.48 9.23 3.99
CA ASN A 203 8.22 7.81 4.13
C ASN A 203 8.90 7.29 5.41
N PRO A 204 8.13 6.98 6.48
CA PRO A 204 8.72 6.56 7.74
C PRO A 204 9.57 5.28 7.65
N ALA A 205 9.24 4.33 6.76
CA ALA A 205 10.06 3.14 6.55
C ALA A 205 11.41 3.51 5.93
N ARG A 206 11.41 4.36 4.88
CA ARG A 206 12.64 4.88 4.27
C ARG A 206 13.51 5.60 5.29
N SER A 207 12.95 6.49 6.10
CA SER A 207 13.74 7.22 7.09
C SER A 207 14.31 6.29 8.15
N THR A 208 13.53 5.30 8.59
CA THR A 208 13.97 4.30 9.59
C THR A 208 15.10 3.44 9.06
N GLY A 209 14.99 2.95 7.82
CA GLY A 209 15.96 2.03 7.23
C GLY A 209 17.38 2.59 7.21
N ILE A 210 17.55 3.79 6.66
CA ILE A 210 18.87 4.44 6.60
C ILE A 210 19.33 4.94 7.97
N ALA A 211 18.44 5.42 8.82
CA ALA A 211 18.81 5.90 10.15
C ALA A 211 19.43 4.80 11.02
N LEU A 212 18.84 3.59 10.99
CA LEU A 212 19.38 2.44 11.71
C LEU A 212 20.70 1.94 11.10
N ALA A 213 20.78 1.85 9.77
CA ALA A 213 21.98 1.37 9.10
C ALA A 213 23.19 2.30 9.28
N THR A 214 22.95 3.59 9.48
CA THR A 214 23.98 4.62 9.62
C THR A 214 24.27 5.00 11.08
N MET A 215 23.65 4.29 12.04
CA MET A 215 23.97 4.45 13.44
C MET A 215 25.48 4.21 13.65
N ASN A 216 26.14 5.16 14.32
CA ASN A 216 27.58 5.14 14.61
C ASN A 216 28.53 5.27 13.40
N GLN A 217 28.07 5.76 12.25
CA GLN A 217 28.92 6.02 11.07
C GLN A 217 29.61 7.41 11.09
N GLY A 218 29.75 8.03 12.27
CA GLY A 218 30.43 9.32 12.42
C GLY A 218 29.70 10.53 11.80
N LEU A 219 28.40 10.42 11.55
CA LEU A 219 27.57 11.52 11.06
C LEU A 219 27.53 12.68 12.07
N THR A 220 27.27 13.90 11.57
CA THR A 220 27.23 15.12 12.39
C THR A 220 26.18 15.06 13.50
N GLN A 221 25.04 14.42 13.21
CA GLN A 221 23.95 14.16 14.14
C GLN A 221 23.58 12.69 14.06
N ASN A 222 23.13 12.12 15.19
CA ASN A 222 22.64 10.76 15.19
C ASN A 222 21.26 10.71 14.50
N PRO A 223 21.12 10.02 13.36
CA PRO A 223 19.87 10.04 12.60
C PRO A 223 18.67 9.48 13.38
N VAL A 224 18.92 8.52 14.27
CA VAL A 224 17.87 7.89 15.08
C VAL A 224 17.24 8.87 16.07
N GLN A 225 18.00 9.86 16.55
CA GLN A 225 17.47 10.90 17.44
C GLN A 225 16.49 11.85 16.73
N GLN A 226 16.61 11.99 15.40
CA GLN A 226 15.75 12.85 14.59
C GLN A 226 14.59 12.09 13.94
N LEU A 227 14.60 10.75 14.01
CA LEU A 227 13.68 9.86 13.30
C LEU A 227 12.20 10.13 13.61
N TRP A 228 11.89 10.61 14.82
CA TRP A 228 10.52 10.88 15.24
C TRP A 228 9.80 11.90 14.36
N VAL A 229 10.49 12.91 13.81
CA VAL A 229 9.88 13.90 12.90
C VAL A 229 9.37 13.21 11.63
N PHE A 230 10.12 12.25 11.13
CA PHE A 230 9.81 11.48 9.91
C PHE A 230 8.77 10.37 10.14
N TRP A 231 8.32 10.18 11.38
CA TRP A 231 7.14 9.37 11.70
C TRP A 231 5.92 10.26 11.99
N ILE A 232 6.06 11.25 12.87
CA ILE A 232 4.95 12.10 13.30
C ILE A 232 4.41 12.92 12.13
N SER A 233 5.28 13.57 11.35
CA SER A 233 4.83 14.46 10.27
C SER A 233 4.07 13.70 9.16
N PRO A 234 4.57 12.54 8.64
CA PRO A 234 3.81 11.79 7.65
C PRO A 234 2.53 11.14 8.19
N VAL A 235 2.53 10.65 9.43
CA VAL A 235 1.33 10.07 10.06
C VAL A 235 0.26 11.14 10.34
N LEU A 236 0.67 12.35 10.72
CA LEU A 236 -0.25 13.48 10.86
C LEU A 236 -0.90 13.81 9.51
N ALA A 237 -0.12 13.86 8.43
CA ALA A 237 -0.66 14.05 7.09
C ALA A 237 -1.65 12.92 6.71
N ALA A 238 -1.35 11.68 7.06
CA ALA A 238 -2.23 10.55 6.85
C ALA A 238 -3.58 10.70 7.56
N ALA A 239 -3.57 11.13 8.82
CA ALA A 239 -4.78 11.40 9.57
C ALA A 239 -5.62 12.54 8.96
N VAL A 240 -4.98 13.63 8.53
CA VAL A 240 -5.66 14.76 7.88
C VAL A 240 -6.30 14.35 6.57
N VAL A 241 -5.58 13.63 5.70
CA VAL A 241 -6.12 13.15 4.41
C VAL A 241 -7.31 12.20 4.65
N ALA A 242 -7.17 11.23 5.56
CA ALA A 242 -8.26 10.31 5.88
C ALA A 242 -9.50 11.05 6.40
N LEU A 243 -9.32 12.03 7.29
CA LEU A 243 -10.41 12.86 7.80
C LEU A 243 -11.14 13.60 6.68
N VAL A 244 -10.40 14.25 5.77
CA VAL A 244 -10.98 14.97 4.62
C VAL A 244 -11.80 14.03 3.74
N MET A 245 -11.30 12.81 3.47
CA MET A 245 -12.01 11.83 2.67
C MET A 245 -13.31 11.36 3.35
N ILE A 246 -13.27 11.08 4.65
CA ILE A 246 -14.44 10.68 5.42
C ILE A 246 -15.50 11.79 5.40
N VAL A 247 -15.11 13.05 5.61
CA VAL A 247 -16.02 14.20 5.54
C VAL A 247 -16.61 14.36 4.13
N ALA A 248 -15.81 14.21 3.09
CA ALA A 248 -16.28 14.28 1.71
C ALA A 248 -17.31 13.17 1.39
N GLN A 249 -17.06 11.94 1.83
CA GLN A 249 -17.99 10.81 1.65
C GLN A 249 -19.32 11.04 2.38
N MET A 250 -19.28 11.55 3.62
CA MET A 250 -20.49 11.90 4.37
C MET A 250 -21.30 13.00 3.67
N ALA A 251 -20.64 13.95 3.02
CA ALA A 251 -21.31 15.05 2.31
C ALA A 251 -21.94 14.64 0.97
N THR A 252 -21.41 13.61 0.31
CA THR A 252 -21.87 13.17 -1.02
C THR A 252 -22.79 11.96 -1.01
N THR A 253 -22.94 11.27 0.12
CA THR A 253 -23.86 10.13 0.25
C THR A 253 -25.31 10.62 0.10
N PRO A 254 -26.09 10.16 -0.90
CA PRO A 254 -27.48 10.55 -1.06
C PRO A 254 -28.28 10.18 0.18
N LYS A 255 -28.96 11.15 0.81
CA LYS A 255 -29.93 10.86 1.88
C LYS A 255 -31.05 10.03 1.26
N VAL A 256 -31.17 8.76 1.67
CA VAL A 256 -32.33 7.93 1.36
C VAL A 256 -33.56 8.71 1.82
N LYS A 257 -34.42 9.12 0.88
CA LYS A 257 -35.74 9.64 1.23
C LYS A 257 -36.50 8.49 1.86
N VAL A 258 -36.84 8.62 3.14
CA VAL A 258 -37.84 7.76 3.79
C VAL A 258 -39.17 8.07 3.13
N ALA A 259 -39.44 7.44 2.00
CA ALA A 259 -40.72 7.42 1.33
C ALA A 259 -41.08 5.96 1.21
N ASP A 260 -41.64 5.41 2.28
CA ASP A 260 -42.48 4.19 2.33
C ASP A 260 -42.86 3.89 3.78
N GLN A 261 -43.33 4.92 4.50
CA GLN A 261 -44.02 4.73 5.78
C GLN A 261 -45.56 4.77 5.61
N GLU A 262 -46.05 5.24 4.46
CA GLU A 262 -47.49 5.19 4.11
C GLU A 262 -47.93 3.82 3.54
N SER A 263 -47.00 2.97 3.08
CA SER A 263 -47.33 1.65 2.54
C SER A 263 -47.48 0.55 3.61
N LEU A 264 -47.08 0.81 4.86
CA LEU A 264 -47.22 -0.12 5.98
C LEU A 264 -48.47 0.12 6.85
N GLU A 265 -49.13 1.28 6.74
CA GLU A 265 -50.40 1.55 7.44
C GLU A 265 -51.63 1.10 6.63
N GLY A 266 -51.50 0.92 5.32
CA GLY A 266 -52.60 0.48 4.44
C GLY A 266 -52.98 -1.01 4.51
N LEU A 267 -52.22 -1.83 5.24
CA LEU A 267 -52.46 -3.28 5.35
C LEU A 267 -53.13 -3.72 6.66
N ASN A 268 -53.31 -2.82 7.63
CA ASN A 268 -53.97 -3.12 8.92
C ASN A 268 -55.41 -2.59 9.04
N GLY A 269 -55.99 -2.07 7.96
CA GLY A 269 -57.29 -1.37 7.98
C GLY A 269 -58.50 -2.13 7.42
N ALA A 270 -58.36 -3.38 6.99
CA ALA A 270 -59.43 -4.12 6.32
C ALA A 270 -59.71 -5.46 7.01
N ASP A 271 -60.20 -5.41 8.26
CA ASP A 271 -60.95 -6.51 8.85
C ASP A 271 -62.07 -5.95 9.72
N GLY A 272 -63.29 -5.96 9.18
CA GLY A 272 -64.47 -5.52 9.92
C GLY A 272 -65.70 -5.19 9.06
N ALA A 273 -66.36 -6.20 8.49
CA ALA A 273 -67.82 -6.22 8.29
C ALA A 273 -68.32 -7.61 7.87
N MET A 274 -69.23 -8.17 8.68
CA MET A 274 -70.04 -9.37 8.44
C MET A 274 -71.05 -9.14 7.30
N ASP A 275 -71.42 -10.17 6.53
CA ASP A 275 -72.63 -11.02 6.77
C ASP A 275 -73.16 -11.76 5.51
N ALA A 276 -73.64 -12.98 5.76
CA ALA A 276 -74.75 -13.76 5.16
C ALA A 276 -74.92 -14.04 3.64
N THR A 277 -74.82 -15.34 3.33
CA THR A 277 -75.79 -16.26 2.67
C THR A 277 -76.01 -16.34 1.13
N SER A 278 -75.87 -17.58 0.65
CA SER A 278 -76.77 -18.38 -0.22
C SER A 278 -76.64 -18.33 -1.76
N GLU A 279 -76.96 -19.51 -2.35
CA GLU A 279 -77.06 -19.92 -3.77
C GLU A 279 -75.73 -20.36 -4.40
N GLY A 280 -75.59 -21.49 -5.10
CA GLY A 280 -76.52 -22.50 -5.60
C GLY A 280 -75.78 -23.35 -6.64
N ASP A 281 -76.07 -24.64 -6.62
CA ASP A 281 -75.57 -25.79 -7.39
C ASP A 281 -75.34 -25.60 -8.91
N ALA A 282 -74.27 -26.21 -9.45
CA ALA A 282 -74.29 -26.92 -10.74
C ALA A 282 -73.06 -27.81 -10.90
N THR A 283 -73.33 -29.10 -11.07
CA THR A 283 -72.41 -30.21 -11.33
C THR A 283 -72.18 -30.35 -12.84
N GLU A 284 -70.96 -30.67 -13.28
CA GLU A 284 -70.78 -31.55 -14.46
C GLU A 284 -69.39 -32.21 -14.49
N THR A 285 -69.42 -33.48 -14.89
CA THR A 285 -68.44 -34.57 -14.75
C THR A 285 -67.61 -34.83 -16.03
N LEU A 286 -66.68 -35.80 -15.92
CA LEU A 286 -66.03 -36.66 -16.95
C LEU A 286 -64.61 -36.21 -17.36
N ALA A 287 -63.58 -37.05 -17.55
CA ALA A 287 -63.33 -38.48 -17.34
C ALA A 287 -61.81 -38.73 -17.52
N GLU A 288 -61.28 -39.82 -16.92
CA GLU A 288 -60.29 -40.83 -17.39
C GLU A 288 -58.99 -40.36 -18.12
N ASP A 289 -57.76 -40.79 -17.84
CA ASP A 289 -57.12 -42.10 -17.52
C ASP A 289 -55.82 -41.79 -16.71
N GLY A 290 -55.16 -42.63 -15.90
CA GLY A 290 -55.12 -44.09 -15.78
C GLY A 290 -53.68 -44.64 -15.92
N VAL A 291 -53.00 -44.92 -14.77
CA VAL A 291 -52.09 -46.09 -14.50
C VAL A 291 -50.71 -46.11 -15.22
N ALA A 292 -49.54 -46.59 -14.75
CA ALA A 292 -48.91 -47.25 -13.58
C ALA A 292 -47.37 -47.00 -13.73
N GLU A 293 -46.58 -46.75 -12.68
CA GLU A 293 -45.93 -47.72 -11.77
C GLU A 293 -45.01 -48.75 -12.45
N GLN A 294 -43.69 -48.70 -12.16
CA GLN A 294 -42.93 -49.80 -11.53
C GLN A 294 -41.43 -49.48 -11.38
N ALA A 295 -40.90 -49.92 -10.24
CA ALA A 295 -39.51 -49.97 -9.83
C ALA A 295 -39.02 -51.43 -9.79
N GLU A 296 -37.70 -51.68 -9.92
CA GLU A 296 -36.91 -52.71 -9.19
C GLU A 296 -35.46 -52.75 -9.73
N GLU A 297 -34.45 -52.56 -8.86
CA GLU A 297 -33.43 -53.52 -8.37
C GLU A 297 -32.28 -53.83 -9.37
N ALA A 298 -31.04 -53.37 -9.14
CA ALA A 298 -29.98 -53.88 -8.25
C ALA A 298 -29.29 -55.17 -8.77
N GLU A 299 -27.99 -55.08 -9.12
CA GLU A 299 -27.01 -56.15 -8.85
C GLU A 299 -25.54 -55.71 -9.05
N VAL A 300 -24.67 -56.39 -8.32
CA VAL A 300 -23.26 -56.12 -7.96
C VAL A 300 -22.31 -56.94 -8.87
N ARG A 301 -20.98 -56.66 -8.80
CA ARG A 301 -19.82 -57.59 -9.03
C ARG A 301 -19.14 -57.47 -10.42
N ASP A 302 -17.81 -57.48 -10.64
CA ASP A 302 -16.60 -57.94 -9.94
C ASP A 302 -15.36 -57.10 -10.36
N GLN A 303 -14.32 -57.06 -9.52
CA GLN A 303 -12.93 -56.68 -9.85
C GLN A 303 -12.05 -57.93 -9.91
N GLN A 304 -11.13 -58.03 -10.89
CA GLN A 304 -9.79 -58.69 -10.82
C GLN A 304 -9.09 -58.47 -12.18
N ALA A 305 -7.97 -57.75 -12.27
CA ALA A 305 -6.58 -58.10 -11.94
C ALA A 305 -5.92 -59.05 -12.96
N ASP A 306 -4.87 -58.55 -13.62
CA ASP A 306 -3.73 -59.26 -14.23
C ASP A 306 -2.83 -58.21 -14.90
N ALA A 307 -1.51 -58.28 -15.02
CA ALA A 307 -0.41 -58.85 -14.25
C ALA A 307 0.87 -58.25 -14.88
N GLN A 308 1.98 -58.36 -14.16
CA GLN A 308 3.33 -57.83 -14.44
C GLN A 308 3.97 -58.27 -15.76
N GLY A 309 5.02 -57.52 -16.18
CA GLY A 309 6.09 -58.06 -17.03
C GLY A 309 7.18 -57.06 -17.43
N ASN A 310 8.27 -57.03 -16.65
CA ASN A 310 9.71 -56.85 -16.98
C ASN A 310 10.18 -55.65 -17.85
N ALA A 311 11.12 -54.80 -17.39
CA ALA A 311 12.60 -55.01 -17.31
C ALA A 311 13.20 -55.20 -18.73
N ASP A 312 14.33 -54.67 -19.17
CA ASP A 312 15.53 -54.01 -18.65
C ASP A 312 16.31 -53.56 -19.93
N GLU A 313 17.47 -52.92 -19.76
CA GLU A 313 18.59 -52.74 -20.70
C GLU A 313 18.63 -51.49 -21.60
N GLY A 314 19.76 -50.78 -21.48
CA GLY A 314 20.19 -49.77 -22.45
C GLY A 314 21.26 -48.78 -21.98
N ILE A 315 22.34 -49.24 -21.33
CA ILE A 315 23.59 -48.47 -21.21
C ILE A 315 24.45 -48.76 -22.47
N GLU A 316 24.92 -47.74 -23.19
CA GLU A 316 26.37 -47.48 -23.45
C GLU A 316 26.68 -46.50 -24.61
N ARG A 317 27.53 -45.52 -24.26
CA ARG A 317 28.72 -44.97 -24.96
C ARG A 317 28.59 -44.19 -26.29
N HIS A 318 28.94 -42.90 -26.24
CA HIS A 318 30.27 -42.41 -26.60
C HIS A 318 30.56 -41.03 -26.01
#